data_AF-A0A8L8K5F2-F1
#
_entry.id   AF-A0A8L8K5F2-F1
#
_cell.length_a   1.000
_cell.length_b   1.000
_cell.length_c   1.000
_cell.angle_alpha   90.00
_cell.angle_beta   90.00
_cell.angle_gamma   90.00
#
_symmetry.space_group_name_H-M   'P 1'
#
loop_
_entity.id
_entity.type
_entity.pdbx_description
1 polymer ?
#
loop_
_entity_poly.entity_id
_entity_poly.type
_entity_poly.pdbx_seq_one_letter_code
_entity_poly.pdbx_strand_id
1 'polypeptide(L)'
;LETSTLKDEAATAHCDLLITYSVVGNILKRPLIQIKIHEPQLKIEIRHHNLKDCYALYLTAGYKSLLKGAELCHIKKPVKSRFGGGLREFCFEEAQCFAGIEGRNTFLTDTERSFIGDRFSRPRMTITYCYTTMPHLISANLIENALPLHSTEFLKHLQQKWVLSAGKQPVDDIREYFGTEIAMYFSWLGHMTTALWFPALLGLLMYLFGFKYRMTPAKVAQQDTFQLFSDISFVCFAFFNCVWSTAYLESWKRKQAELAFKWGTYDTNYDPYLQDPRPQFRGEFFAPNPVSGRIEPFYPAWKHAIVRYGITYPLTLFFVICMFLTMLVVFQVQDAADYQFGSTFLLSWICYLPMIVYALMIVISDKLYRQLALYLNDLENYRTDDEYEDFLISKIVIFQFVTAFGSLFYIAFYLKDMKRLQETLATLLITRQITQNVMETAVPFLMEKVKLSRLAYKMTK
;
A
#
# COMPACT_ATOMS: atom_id res chain seq x y z
N LEU A 1 32.13 -13.94 23.91
CA LEU A 1 30.68 -14.07 23.64
C LEU A 1 30.28 -15.46 24.13
N GLU A 2 30.25 -15.61 25.45
CA GLU A 2 29.74 -16.82 26.08
C GLU A 2 28.23 -16.86 25.86
N THR A 3 27.77 -18.00 25.38
CA THR A 3 26.36 -18.36 25.27
C THR A 3 25.78 -18.47 26.68
N SER A 4 25.32 -17.36 27.25
CA SER A 4 24.45 -17.38 28.43
C SER A 4 23.07 -17.86 27.98
N THR A 5 22.82 -19.15 28.17
CA THR A 5 21.48 -19.75 28.20
C THR A 5 20.71 -19.19 29.39
N LEU A 6 20.15 -17.99 29.25
CA LEU A 6 19.18 -17.47 30.20
C LEU A 6 17.80 -18.03 29.84
N LYS A 7 17.40 -19.02 30.65
CA LYS A 7 15.99 -19.24 31.01
C LYS A 7 15.40 -17.89 31.39
N ASP A 8 14.32 -17.50 30.71
CA ASP A 8 13.11 -16.91 31.29
C ASP A 8 12.19 -16.42 30.17
N GLU A 9 11.03 -17.04 30.07
CA GLU A 9 9.94 -16.75 29.13
C GLU A 9 9.30 -15.36 29.36
N ALA A 10 9.82 -14.54 30.27
CA ALA A 10 9.24 -13.26 30.69
C ALA A 10 9.93 -11.99 30.13
N ALA A 11 11.04 -12.10 29.39
CA ALA A 11 11.86 -10.93 29.01
C ALA A 11 11.59 -10.32 27.62
N THR A 12 10.51 -10.71 26.91
CA THR A 12 10.23 -10.28 25.51
C THR A 12 9.28 -9.09 25.37
N ALA A 13 8.85 -8.46 26.46
CA ALA A 13 7.84 -7.39 26.39
C ALA A 13 8.30 -6.13 25.64
N HIS A 14 9.62 -5.88 25.50
CA HIS A 14 10.17 -4.66 24.91
C HIS A 14 11.33 -4.95 23.95
N CYS A 15 11.00 -5.40 22.74
CA CYS A 15 11.93 -5.50 21.62
C CYS A 15 11.55 -4.46 20.56
N ASP A 16 12.51 -3.63 20.14
CA ASP A 16 12.27 -2.53 19.21
C ASP A 16 12.39 -3.00 17.74
N LEU A 17 13.30 -3.95 17.45
CA LEU A 17 13.48 -4.50 16.10
C LEU A 17 13.90 -5.98 16.12
N LEU A 18 13.26 -6.78 15.27
CA LEU A 18 13.59 -8.19 15.04
C LEU A 18 14.27 -8.36 13.68
N ILE A 19 15.45 -8.98 13.63
CA ILE A 19 16.13 -9.31 12.38
C ILE A 19 16.29 -10.83 12.26
N THR A 20 15.80 -11.44 11.18
CA THR A 20 15.88 -12.89 10.95
C THR A 20 16.94 -13.24 9.91
N TYR A 21 17.69 -14.31 10.17
CA TYR A 21 18.78 -14.82 9.35
C TYR A 21 18.52 -16.28 8.96
N SER A 22 18.80 -16.59 7.70
CA SER A 22 18.62 -17.94 7.13
C SER A 22 19.78 -18.89 7.46
N VAL A 23 21.01 -18.36 7.55
CA VAL A 23 22.22 -19.18 7.73
C VAL A 23 23.14 -18.59 8.80
N VAL A 24 23.53 -19.42 9.77
CA VAL A 24 24.59 -19.06 10.72
C VAL A 24 25.94 -19.59 10.25
N GLY A 25 26.83 -18.65 9.96
CA GLY A 25 28.27 -18.88 9.88
C GLY A 25 29.05 -17.77 10.60
N ASN A 26 30.38 -17.87 10.61
CA ASN A 26 31.31 -16.82 11.12
C ASN A 26 31.07 -15.41 10.54
N ILE A 27 30.22 -15.29 9.51
CA ILE A 27 29.81 -14.09 8.80
C ILE A 27 29.02 -13.12 9.71
N LEU A 28 28.24 -13.63 10.69
CA LEU A 28 27.44 -12.79 11.60
C LEU A 28 28.26 -12.00 12.62
N LYS A 29 29.49 -12.42 12.92
CA LYS A 29 30.33 -11.74 13.92
C LYS A 29 30.68 -10.32 13.50
N ARG A 30 30.99 -10.10 12.22
CA ARG A 30 31.38 -8.78 11.68
C ARG A 30 30.28 -7.72 11.78
N PRO A 31 29.04 -7.94 11.27
CA PRO A 31 27.97 -6.95 11.38
C PRO A 31 27.53 -6.72 12.83
N LEU A 32 27.51 -7.75 13.67
CA LEU A 32 27.22 -7.60 15.10
C LEU A 32 28.25 -6.71 15.81
N ILE A 33 29.53 -6.92 15.51
CA ILE A 33 30.62 -6.07 16.03
C ILE A 33 30.47 -4.64 15.54
N GLN A 34 30.14 -4.42 14.25
CA GLN A 34 29.94 -3.08 13.71
C GLN A 34 28.76 -2.34 14.36
N ILE A 35 27.63 -3.02 14.57
CA ILE A 35 26.46 -2.44 15.26
C ILE A 35 26.84 -2.08 16.70
N LYS A 36 27.56 -2.97 17.39
CA LYS A 36 27.96 -2.75 18.79
C LYS A 36 29.04 -1.67 18.96
N ILE A 37 29.89 -1.46 17.94
CA ILE A 37 30.84 -0.35 17.87
C ILE A 37 30.10 0.98 17.67
N HIS A 38 29.08 1.00 16.81
CA HIS A 38 28.31 2.20 16.52
C HIS A 38 27.46 2.65 17.73
N GLU A 39 26.78 1.71 18.38
CA GLU A 39 25.98 1.98 19.58
C GLU A 39 26.26 0.93 20.69
N PRO A 40 27.16 1.23 21.64
CA PRO A 40 27.55 0.27 22.68
C PRO A 40 26.40 -0.02 23.66
N GLN A 41 25.42 0.88 23.79
CA GLN A 41 24.28 0.74 24.71
C GLN A 41 23.15 -0.13 24.15
N LEU A 42 23.24 -0.59 22.88
CA LEU A 42 22.24 -1.47 22.28
C LEU A 42 22.31 -2.89 22.87
N LYS A 43 21.22 -3.39 23.45
CA LYS A 43 21.11 -4.77 23.90
C LYS A 43 20.73 -5.63 22.69
N ILE A 44 21.53 -6.67 22.43
CA ILE A 44 21.33 -7.60 21.32
C ILE A 44 21.14 -8.99 21.93
N GLU A 45 19.97 -9.60 21.72
CA GLU A 45 19.71 -10.99 22.10
C GLU A 45 19.61 -11.85 20.85
N ILE A 46 20.36 -12.94 20.79
CA ILE A 46 20.30 -13.90 19.68
C ILE A 46 19.48 -15.10 20.15
N ARG A 47 18.42 -15.44 19.41
CA ARG A 47 17.60 -16.63 19.69
C ARG A 47 17.49 -17.51 18.46
N HIS A 48 17.51 -18.81 18.69
CA HIS A 48 17.25 -19.81 17.67
C HIS A 48 15.78 -20.22 17.71
N HIS A 49 15.08 -20.12 16.58
CA HIS A 49 13.68 -20.54 16.46
C HIS A 49 13.62 -21.94 15.83
N ASN A 50 13.49 -22.96 16.66
CA ASN A 50 13.48 -24.38 16.23
C ASN A 50 12.39 -24.72 15.20
N LEU A 51 11.28 -23.99 15.15
CA LEU A 51 10.17 -24.27 14.23
C LEU A 51 10.42 -23.83 12.79
N LYS A 52 11.25 -22.81 12.59
CA LYS A 52 11.59 -22.25 11.28
C LYS A 52 13.05 -22.46 10.91
N ASP A 53 13.84 -23.07 11.81
CA ASP A 53 15.28 -23.24 11.70
C ASP A 53 15.99 -21.92 11.32
N CYS A 54 15.60 -20.84 12.01
CA CYS A 54 16.12 -19.51 11.74
C CYS A 54 16.65 -18.86 13.02
N TYR A 55 17.69 -18.04 12.85
CA TYR A 55 18.24 -17.26 13.94
C TYR A 55 17.66 -15.85 13.91
N ALA A 56 17.18 -15.38 15.05
CA ALA A 56 16.61 -14.07 15.20
C ALA A 56 17.45 -13.22 16.17
N LEU A 57 17.79 -12.01 15.73
CA LEU A 57 18.37 -10.97 16.57
C LEU A 57 17.25 -10.06 17.07
N TYR A 58 17.15 -9.93 18.39
CA TYR A 58 16.27 -8.98 19.06
C TYR A 58 17.12 -7.79 19.48
N LEU A 59 16.75 -6.61 18.98
CA LEU A 59 17.43 -5.36 19.27
C LEU A 59 16.56 -4.52 20.21
N THR A 60 17.16 -4.13 21.34
CA THR A 60 16.52 -3.23 22.31
C THR A 60 17.49 -2.09 22.63
N ALA A 61 17.05 -0.85 22.42
CA ALA A 61 17.86 0.33 22.71
C ALA A 61 17.51 0.92 24.08
N GLY A 62 18.53 1.47 24.75
CA GLY A 62 18.31 2.27 25.96
C GLY A 62 17.57 3.57 25.61
N TYR A 63 16.78 4.11 26.54
CA TYR A 63 15.99 5.33 26.28
C TYR A 63 16.85 6.53 25.86
N LYS A 64 18.03 6.71 26.48
CA LYS A 64 18.96 7.77 26.10
C LYS A 64 19.49 7.60 24.67
N SER A 65 19.80 6.38 24.25
CA SER A 65 20.16 6.09 22.85
C SER A 65 19.00 6.35 21.93
N LEU A 66 17.78 5.91 22.26
CA LEU A 66 16.58 6.19 21.46
C LEU A 66 16.35 7.70 21.25
N LEU A 67 16.55 8.53 22.28
CA LEU A 67 16.44 9.99 22.13
C LEU A 67 17.50 10.56 21.18
N LYS A 68 18.76 10.11 21.26
CA LYS A 68 19.79 10.49 20.28
C LYS A 68 19.45 10.02 18.87
N GLY A 69 18.88 8.82 18.75
CA GLY A 69 18.39 8.27 17.49
C GLY A 69 17.24 9.09 16.90
N ALA A 70 16.34 9.58 17.76
CA ALA A 70 15.23 10.44 17.34
C ALA A 70 15.72 11.77 16.74
N GLU A 71 16.78 12.35 17.29
CA GLU A 71 17.46 13.53 16.74
C GLU A 71 18.13 13.23 15.39
N LEU A 72 18.86 12.10 15.28
CA LEU A 72 19.45 11.65 14.01
C LEU A 72 18.42 11.37 12.91
N CYS A 73 17.21 10.98 13.32
CA CYS A 73 16.08 10.70 12.43
C CYS A 73 15.21 11.95 12.18
N HIS A 74 15.56 13.11 12.74
CA HIS A 74 14.79 14.36 12.61
C HIS A 74 13.30 14.20 12.97
N ILE A 75 12.99 13.41 14.00
CA ILE A 75 11.61 13.14 14.41
C ILE A 75 11.00 14.42 15.00
N LYS A 76 9.85 14.84 14.47
CA LYS A 76 9.13 16.01 14.96
C LYS A 76 8.22 15.66 16.13
N LYS A 77 8.31 16.43 17.21
CA LYS A 77 7.52 16.24 18.45
C LYS A 77 6.88 17.55 18.91
N PRO A 78 5.74 17.46 19.64
CA PRO A 78 5.07 18.65 20.15
C PRO A 78 5.88 19.29 21.28
N VAL A 79 6.04 20.61 21.21
CA VAL A 79 6.70 21.41 22.24
C VAL A 79 5.68 21.81 23.31
N LYS A 80 6.09 21.90 24.58
CA LYS A 80 5.23 22.38 25.68
C LYS A 80 4.74 23.80 25.38
N SER A 81 3.48 24.10 25.70
CA SER A 81 2.86 25.41 25.42
C SER A 81 3.65 26.61 25.97
N ARG A 82 4.39 26.43 27.08
CA ARG A 82 5.26 27.45 27.69
C ARG A 82 6.45 27.87 26.82
N PHE A 83 6.84 27.06 25.83
CA PHE A 83 7.98 27.32 24.94
C PHE A 83 7.54 27.63 23.49
N GLY A 84 6.30 28.09 23.31
CA GLY A 84 5.75 28.48 22.00
C GLY A 84 4.90 27.42 21.32
N GLY A 85 4.85 26.19 21.84
CA GLY A 85 4.02 25.11 21.31
C GLY A 85 4.38 24.68 19.88
N GLY A 86 3.46 23.96 19.22
CA GLY A 86 3.64 23.46 17.86
C GLY A 86 4.53 22.21 17.76
N LEU A 87 4.76 21.77 16.52
CA LEU A 87 5.64 20.64 16.19
C LEU A 87 7.02 21.17 15.81
N ARG A 88 8.07 20.63 16.43
CA ARG A 88 9.47 20.93 16.09
C ARG A 88 10.29 19.65 16.03
N GLU A 89 11.38 19.67 15.26
CA GLU A 89 12.36 18.58 15.25
C GLU A 89 12.95 18.38 16.65
N PHE A 90 13.04 17.12 17.06
CA PHE A 90 13.57 16.76 18.36
C PHE A 90 15.06 17.03 18.43
N CYS A 91 15.47 17.84 19.41
CA CYS A 91 16.87 18.06 19.76
C CYS A 91 17.15 17.49 21.14
N PHE A 92 18.25 16.74 21.26
CA PHE A 92 18.60 16.06 22.51
C PHE A 92 18.97 17.06 23.62
N GLU A 93 19.62 18.17 23.27
CA GLU A 93 20.03 19.22 24.22
C GLU A 93 18.81 19.95 24.83
N GLU A 94 17.78 20.16 24.01
CA GLU A 94 16.55 20.85 24.40
C GLU A 94 15.40 19.89 24.79
N ALA A 95 15.70 18.64 25.13
CA ALA A 95 14.70 17.59 25.37
C ALA A 95 13.60 17.99 26.39
N GLN A 96 13.92 18.86 27.36
CA GLN A 96 12.98 19.34 28.39
C GLN A 96 11.84 20.22 27.85
N CYS A 97 12.03 20.80 26.65
CA CYS A 97 11.06 21.63 25.95
C CYS A 97 9.91 20.82 25.35
N PHE A 98 10.12 19.53 25.10
CA PHE A 98 9.13 18.66 24.46
C PHE A 98 8.10 18.12 25.45
N ALA A 99 6.85 18.03 25.01
CA ALA A 99 5.77 17.47 25.80
C ALA A 99 5.90 15.94 25.93
N GLY A 100 5.64 15.40 27.11
CA GLY A 100 5.65 13.94 27.34
C GLY A 100 7.02 13.30 27.52
N ILE A 101 8.12 14.06 27.55
CA ILE A 101 9.50 13.53 27.66
C ILE A 101 9.75 12.68 28.93
N GLU A 102 8.97 12.92 29.99
CA GLU A 102 9.02 12.19 31.27
C GLU A 102 8.55 10.73 31.12
N GLY A 103 7.68 10.46 30.14
CA GLY A 103 7.14 9.15 29.87
C GLY A 103 8.07 8.30 29.02
N ARG A 104 8.90 7.47 29.66
CA ARG A 104 9.86 6.58 28.97
C ARG A 104 9.21 5.67 27.92
N ASN A 105 7.96 5.26 28.12
CA ASN A 105 7.22 4.35 27.24
C ASN A 105 6.23 5.05 26.32
N THR A 106 5.88 6.32 26.59
CA THR A 106 4.84 7.05 25.86
C THR A 106 5.39 8.14 24.95
N PHE A 107 6.61 8.64 25.21
CA PHE A 107 7.19 9.71 24.39
C PHE A 107 7.50 9.27 22.96
N LEU A 108 8.13 8.09 22.83
CA LEU A 108 8.42 7.44 21.55
C LEU A 108 7.46 6.27 21.37
N THR A 109 6.74 6.31 20.25
CA THR A 109 5.82 5.26 19.81
C THR A 109 6.60 4.02 19.39
N ASP A 110 5.95 2.85 19.38
CA ASP A 110 6.60 1.59 18.98
C ASP A 110 7.11 1.63 17.52
N THR A 111 6.41 2.35 16.65
CA THR A 111 6.83 2.57 15.26
C THR A 111 8.09 3.43 15.17
N GLU A 112 8.14 4.55 15.88
CA GLU A 112 9.32 5.41 15.94
C GLU A 112 10.52 4.69 16.55
N ARG A 113 10.31 3.86 17.58
CA ARG A 113 11.36 3.03 18.18
C ARG A 113 11.93 2.04 17.18
N SER A 114 11.05 1.36 16.43
CA SER A 114 11.49 0.40 15.43
C SER A 114 12.22 1.09 14.28
N PHE A 115 11.74 2.26 13.86
CA PHE A 115 12.41 3.09 12.85
C PHE A 115 13.81 3.53 13.31
N ILE A 116 13.95 3.99 14.55
CA ILE A 116 15.24 4.32 15.16
C ILE A 116 16.14 3.07 15.26
N GLY A 117 15.57 1.93 15.65
CA GLY A 117 16.27 0.64 15.72
C GLY A 117 16.83 0.19 14.37
N ASP A 118 16.04 0.35 13.30
CA ASP A 118 16.49 0.08 11.93
C ASP A 118 17.59 1.07 11.52
N ARG A 119 17.46 2.35 11.88
CA ARG A 119 18.53 3.34 11.65
C ARG A 119 19.82 2.97 12.37
N PHE A 120 19.77 2.50 13.62
CA PHE A 120 20.95 2.02 14.34
C PHE A 120 21.57 0.76 13.74
N SER A 121 20.75 -0.10 13.12
CA SER A 121 21.22 -1.24 12.35
C SER A 121 21.97 -0.83 11.07
N ARG A 122 21.75 0.41 10.60
CA ARG A 122 22.32 1.00 9.38
C ARG A 122 23.31 2.14 9.72
N PRO A 123 24.52 1.86 10.22
CA PRO A 123 25.48 2.92 10.51
C PRO A 123 25.79 3.74 9.24
N ARG A 124 25.64 5.07 9.33
CA ARG A 124 26.12 6.02 8.30
C ARG A 124 27.65 6.05 8.34
N MET A 125 28.33 5.11 7.68
CA MET A 125 29.78 5.24 7.49
C MET A 125 30.09 6.15 6.30
N THR A 126 30.63 7.32 6.61
CA THR A 126 31.52 8.03 5.69
C THR A 126 32.88 7.31 5.74
N ILE A 127 33.55 7.20 4.58
CA ILE A 127 34.99 6.89 4.42
C ILE A 127 35.35 5.40 4.20
N THR A 128 35.71 5.10 2.95
CA THR A 128 36.80 4.20 2.50
C THR A 128 36.55 2.68 2.46
N TYR A 129 36.42 2.17 1.23
CA TYR A 129 36.58 0.78 0.77
C TYR A 129 36.00 -0.32 1.67
N CYS A 130 34.67 -0.46 1.70
CA CYS A 130 33.94 -1.73 1.66
C CYS A 130 32.45 -1.44 1.91
N TYR A 131 31.64 -1.52 0.86
CA TYR A 131 30.18 -1.38 0.95
C TYR A 131 29.59 -2.63 1.64
N THR A 132 29.42 -2.59 2.95
CA THR A 132 28.53 -3.54 3.64
C THR A 132 27.47 -2.78 4.41
N THR A 133 26.65 -2.04 3.66
CA THR A 133 25.38 -1.48 4.14
C THR A 133 24.40 -2.65 4.25
N MET A 134 23.60 -2.75 5.33
CA MET A 134 22.47 -3.71 5.46
C MET A 134 21.66 -3.94 4.17
N PRO A 135 21.36 -2.90 3.35
CA PRO A 135 20.84 -3.03 2.00
C PRO A 135 21.51 -4.10 1.11
N HIS A 136 22.84 -4.16 1.12
CA HIS A 136 23.63 -5.14 0.37
C HIS A 136 23.55 -6.54 1.00
N LEU A 137 23.36 -6.65 2.32
CA LEU A 137 23.14 -7.92 3.02
C LEU A 137 21.74 -8.48 2.73
N ILE A 138 20.74 -7.59 2.61
CA ILE A 138 19.38 -7.93 2.16
C ILE A 138 19.41 -8.36 0.69
N SER A 139 20.07 -7.59 -0.19
CA SER A 139 20.18 -7.95 -1.61
C SER A 139 21.04 -9.21 -1.85
N ALA A 140 21.96 -9.53 -0.94
CA ALA A 140 22.75 -10.76 -0.95
C ALA A 140 22.01 -11.96 -0.31
N ASN A 141 20.74 -11.82 0.08
CA ASN A 141 19.92 -12.83 0.76
C ASN A 141 20.51 -13.38 2.07
N LEU A 142 21.37 -12.60 2.75
CA LEU A 142 21.97 -13.00 4.03
C LEU A 142 21.06 -12.65 5.21
N ILE A 143 20.27 -11.59 5.08
CA ILE A 143 19.21 -11.19 6.02
C ILE A 143 17.88 -11.48 5.33
N GLU A 144 17.03 -12.28 5.98
CA GLU A 144 15.73 -12.58 5.41
C GLU A 144 14.78 -11.41 5.57
N ASN A 145 14.63 -10.89 6.79
CA ASN A 145 13.70 -9.81 7.10
C ASN A 145 14.16 -9.01 8.33
N ALA A 146 13.89 -7.71 8.33
CA ALA A 146 13.95 -6.83 9.51
C ALA A 146 12.54 -6.30 9.77
N LEU A 147 11.93 -6.67 10.90
CA LEU A 147 10.51 -6.43 11.17
C LEU A 147 10.28 -5.87 12.58
N PRO A 148 9.39 -4.88 12.75
CA PRO A 148 8.86 -4.51 14.06
C PRO A 148 8.03 -5.67 14.65
N LEU A 149 8.03 -5.82 15.97
CA LEU A 149 7.15 -6.76 16.67
C LEU A 149 5.83 -6.09 17.03
N HIS A 150 4.72 -6.79 16.79
CA HIS A 150 3.39 -6.29 17.14
C HIS A 150 3.12 -6.37 18.65
N SER A 151 2.73 -5.25 19.27
CA SER A 151 2.15 -5.28 20.62
C SER A 151 0.70 -5.80 20.59
N THR A 152 0.47 -6.97 21.19
CA THR A 152 -0.87 -7.62 21.15
C THR A 152 -1.94 -6.88 21.95
N GLU A 153 -1.56 -6.16 23.02
CA GLU A 153 -2.49 -5.42 23.88
C GLU A 153 -3.06 -4.20 23.16
N PHE A 154 -2.21 -3.38 22.54
CA PHE A 154 -2.65 -2.22 21.77
C PHE A 154 -3.56 -2.62 20.60
N LEU A 155 -3.21 -3.69 19.87
CA LEU A 155 -4.02 -4.20 18.77
C LEU A 155 -5.43 -4.63 19.22
N LYS A 156 -5.55 -5.31 20.37
CA LYS A 156 -6.85 -5.69 20.93
C LYS A 156 -7.70 -4.46 21.28
N HIS A 157 -7.08 -3.46 21.90
CA HIS A 157 -7.75 -2.20 22.22
C HIS A 157 -8.21 -1.46 20.94
N LEU A 158 -7.33 -1.35 19.94
CA LEU A 158 -7.65 -0.74 18.64
C LEU A 158 -8.79 -1.49 17.94
N GLN A 159 -8.77 -2.84 17.95
CA GLN A 159 -9.83 -3.67 17.38
C GLN A 159 -11.19 -3.42 18.05
N GLN A 160 -11.23 -3.32 19.37
CA GLN A 160 -12.47 -3.05 20.12
C GLN A 160 -13.01 -1.65 19.83
N LYS A 161 -12.13 -0.64 19.80
CA LYS A 161 -12.50 0.76 19.59
C LYS A 161 -12.88 1.08 18.15
N TRP A 162 -12.25 0.43 17.16
CA TRP A 162 -12.41 0.75 15.75
C TRP A 162 -13.27 -0.26 14.97
N VAL A 163 -12.96 -1.56 15.06
CA VAL A 163 -13.61 -2.57 14.21
C VAL A 163 -14.96 -2.99 14.78
N LEU A 164 -15.04 -3.14 16.10
CA LEU A 164 -16.27 -3.58 16.78
C LEU A 164 -17.21 -2.44 17.15
N SER A 165 -16.71 -1.20 17.17
CA SER A 165 -17.51 -0.01 17.42
C SER A 165 -17.85 0.68 16.11
N ALA A 166 -19.13 0.95 15.85
CA ALA A 166 -19.58 1.77 14.71
C ALA A 166 -19.30 3.29 14.91
N GLY A 167 -18.30 3.62 15.73
CA GLY A 167 -17.91 4.99 16.06
C GLY A 167 -17.05 5.64 14.97
N LYS A 168 -16.64 6.89 15.24
CA LYS A 168 -15.71 7.62 14.38
C LYS A 168 -14.34 6.90 14.36
N GLN A 169 -13.80 6.72 13.16
CA GLN A 169 -12.50 6.07 12.96
C GLN A 169 -11.37 6.81 13.73
N PRO A 170 -10.61 6.11 14.59
CA PRO A 170 -9.54 6.71 15.38
C PRO A 170 -8.24 6.81 14.56
N VAL A 171 -8.18 7.76 13.64
CA VAL A 171 -7.05 7.93 12.71
C VAL A 171 -5.72 8.19 13.43
N ASP A 172 -5.73 8.95 14.53
CA ASP A 172 -4.51 9.26 15.28
C ASP A 172 -3.91 8.00 15.97
N ASP A 173 -4.75 7.12 16.51
CA ASP A 173 -4.31 5.85 17.12
C ASP A 173 -3.74 4.90 16.06
N ILE A 174 -4.35 4.88 14.85
CA ILE A 174 -3.85 4.09 13.71
C ILE A 174 -2.46 4.62 13.29
N ARG A 175 -2.27 5.94 13.26
CA ARG A 175 -0.98 6.55 12.93
C ARG A 175 0.09 6.18 13.93
N GLU A 176 -0.20 6.29 15.22
CA GLU A 176 0.75 5.99 16.29
C GLU A 176 1.29 4.56 16.18
N TYR A 177 0.43 3.62 15.77
CA TYR A 177 0.77 2.20 15.71
C TYR A 177 1.25 1.67 14.36
N PHE A 178 0.72 2.17 13.24
CA PHE A 178 1.06 1.70 11.89
C PHE A 178 1.88 2.70 11.07
N GLY A 179 2.07 3.93 11.58
CA GLY A 179 2.75 4.99 10.86
C GLY A 179 1.81 5.85 10.02
N THR A 180 2.38 6.90 9.41
CA THR A 180 1.64 7.94 8.70
C THR A 180 1.05 7.49 7.37
N GLU A 181 1.72 6.59 6.64
CA GLU A 181 1.27 6.11 5.33
C GLU A 181 -0.04 5.30 5.44
N ILE A 182 -0.06 4.31 6.34
CA ILE A 182 -1.23 3.46 6.58
C ILE A 182 -2.39 4.30 7.15
N ALA A 183 -2.09 5.24 8.05
CA ALA A 183 -3.11 6.16 8.58
C ALA A 183 -3.68 7.09 7.50
N MET A 184 -2.86 7.54 6.54
CA MET A 184 -3.33 8.36 5.41
C MET A 184 -4.30 7.56 4.54
N TYR A 185 -3.97 6.31 4.21
CA TYR A 185 -4.87 5.41 3.47
C TYR A 185 -6.22 5.24 4.18
N PHE A 186 -6.20 4.92 5.47
CA PHE A 186 -7.42 4.71 6.24
C PHE A 186 -8.24 6.00 6.40
N SER A 187 -7.59 7.15 6.55
CA SER A 187 -8.25 8.45 6.56
C SER A 187 -8.90 8.80 5.22
N TRP A 188 -8.23 8.49 4.11
CA TRP A 188 -8.77 8.65 2.76
C TRP A 188 -10.01 7.77 2.57
N LEU A 189 -9.92 6.49 2.96
CA LEU A 189 -11.03 5.55 2.85
C LEU A 189 -12.26 6.01 3.64
N GLY A 190 -12.07 6.48 4.88
CA GLY A 190 -13.13 7.05 5.69
C GLY A 190 -13.76 8.29 5.06
N HIS A 191 -12.93 9.22 4.57
CA HIS A 191 -13.39 10.43 3.89
C HIS A 191 -14.21 10.11 2.63
N MET A 192 -13.69 9.22 1.78
CA MET A 192 -14.34 8.76 0.56
C MET A 192 -15.69 8.10 0.85
N THR A 193 -15.75 7.23 1.87
CA THR A 193 -16.99 6.56 2.28
C THR A 193 -18.06 7.56 2.70
N THR A 194 -17.69 8.59 3.48
CA THR A 194 -18.65 9.65 3.87
C THR A 194 -19.09 10.52 2.69
N ALA A 195 -18.18 10.80 1.74
CA ALA A 195 -18.50 11.59 0.56
C ALA A 195 -19.39 10.85 -0.44
N LEU A 196 -19.29 9.52 -0.52
CA LEU A 196 -20.11 8.69 -1.42
C LEU A 196 -21.59 8.63 -1.02
N TRP A 197 -21.93 8.97 0.22
CA TRP A 197 -23.33 9.01 0.66
C TRP A 197 -24.18 9.97 -0.19
N PHE A 198 -23.62 11.10 -0.63
CA PHE A 198 -24.34 12.09 -1.44
C PHE A 198 -24.77 11.54 -2.81
N PRO A 199 -23.87 11.06 -3.69
CA PRO A 199 -24.26 10.49 -4.98
C PRO A 199 -25.05 9.18 -4.82
N ALA A 200 -24.76 8.37 -3.78
CA ALA A 200 -25.51 7.14 -3.53
C ALA A 200 -26.98 7.42 -3.17
N LEU A 201 -27.24 8.40 -2.29
CA LEU A 201 -28.59 8.79 -1.93
C LEU A 201 -29.35 9.35 -3.15
N LEU A 202 -28.72 10.25 -3.90
CA LEU A 202 -29.34 10.84 -5.09
C LEU A 202 -29.63 9.78 -6.17
N GLY A 203 -28.68 8.88 -6.42
CA GLY A 203 -28.85 7.77 -7.36
C GLY A 203 -29.93 6.78 -6.92
N LEU A 204 -30.02 6.49 -5.62
CA LEU A 204 -31.08 5.64 -5.06
C LEU A 204 -32.46 6.29 -5.23
N LEU A 205 -32.59 7.59 -4.98
CA LEU A 205 -33.84 8.32 -5.20
C LEU A 205 -34.24 8.23 -6.68
N MET A 206 -33.30 8.47 -7.61
CA MET A 206 -33.59 8.35 -9.05
C MET A 206 -34.02 6.92 -9.44
N TYR A 207 -33.40 5.90 -8.85
CA TYR A 207 -33.78 4.51 -9.08
C TYR A 207 -35.19 4.19 -8.56
N LEU A 208 -35.53 4.65 -7.34
CA LEU A 208 -36.83 4.40 -6.70
C LEU A 208 -37.99 5.15 -7.37
N PHE A 209 -37.77 6.37 -7.83
CA PHE A 209 -38.79 7.16 -8.55
C PHE A 209 -39.02 6.70 -9.99
N GLY A 210 -38.37 5.61 -10.41
CA GLY A 210 -38.68 4.96 -11.68
C GLY A 210 -38.21 5.76 -12.91
N PHE A 211 -37.18 6.58 -12.77
CA PHE A 211 -36.45 7.18 -13.90
C PHE A 211 -35.65 6.10 -14.65
N LYS A 212 -36.33 5.08 -15.15
CA LYS A 212 -35.74 4.05 -16.01
C LYS A 212 -35.73 4.59 -17.42
N TYR A 213 -34.59 4.45 -18.11
CA TYR A 213 -34.49 4.67 -19.55
C TYR A 213 -35.47 3.74 -20.27
N ARG A 214 -36.67 4.24 -20.56
CA ARG A 214 -37.76 3.44 -21.14
C ARG A 214 -37.67 3.55 -22.65
N MET A 215 -36.86 2.67 -23.25
CA MET A 215 -36.68 2.52 -24.69
C MET A 215 -37.88 1.77 -25.32
N THR A 216 -39.12 2.17 -25.04
CA THR A 216 -40.31 1.64 -25.72
C THR A 216 -41.14 2.78 -26.32
N PRO A 217 -41.39 2.77 -27.64
CA PRO A 217 -42.27 3.75 -28.27
C PRO A 217 -43.72 3.32 -28.02
N ALA A 218 -44.39 3.87 -27.00
CA ALA A 218 -45.83 3.66 -26.87
C ALA A 218 -46.57 4.77 -26.11
N LYS A 219 -47.48 5.40 -26.88
CA LYS A 219 -48.68 6.20 -26.57
C LYS A 219 -48.50 7.72 -26.33
N VAL A 220 -49.15 8.47 -27.22
CA VAL A 220 -48.87 9.83 -27.71
C VAL A 220 -49.80 10.89 -27.12
N ALA A 221 -49.95 11.02 -25.79
CA ALA A 221 -50.74 12.17 -25.29
C ALA A 221 -50.48 12.63 -23.85
N GLN A 222 -49.94 11.78 -22.97
CA GLN A 222 -49.77 12.13 -21.55
C GLN A 222 -48.44 11.62 -20.98
N GLN A 223 -47.44 11.49 -21.86
CA GLN A 223 -46.14 10.86 -21.57
C GLN A 223 -44.94 11.80 -21.79
N ASP A 224 -45.15 12.93 -22.48
CA ASP A 224 -44.08 13.87 -22.83
C ASP A 224 -43.52 14.63 -21.61
N THR A 225 -44.37 14.94 -20.62
CA THR A 225 -43.95 15.67 -19.40
C THR A 225 -43.07 14.83 -18.48
N PHE A 226 -43.40 13.54 -18.33
CA PHE A 226 -42.60 12.61 -17.52
C PHE A 226 -41.26 12.29 -18.19
N GLN A 227 -41.23 12.15 -19.52
CA GLN A 227 -40.00 11.93 -20.27
C GLN A 227 -39.07 13.15 -20.22
N LEU A 228 -39.60 14.37 -20.43
CA LEU A 228 -38.84 15.60 -20.28
C LEU A 228 -38.26 15.74 -18.87
N PHE A 229 -39.05 15.44 -17.84
CA PHE A 229 -38.61 15.47 -16.44
C PHE A 229 -37.50 14.45 -16.17
N SER A 230 -37.59 13.26 -16.76
CA SER A 230 -36.54 12.23 -16.68
C SER A 230 -35.24 12.67 -17.34
N ASP A 231 -35.32 13.23 -18.56
CA ASP A 231 -34.14 13.66 -19.30
C ASP A 231 -33.44 14.83 -18.58
N ILE A 232 -34.22 15.80 -18.08
CA ILE A 232 -33.69 16.90 -17.25
C ILE A 232 -33.04 16.34 -15.99
N SER A 233 -33.65 15.35 -15.33
CA SER A 233 -33.10 14.73 -14.12
C SER A 233 -31.77 14.04 -14.37
N PHE A 234 -31.60 13.35 -15.51
CA PHE A 234 -30.31 12.75 -15.89
C PHE A 234 -29.23 13.80 -16.16
N VAL A 235 -29.56 14.90 -16.83
CA VAL A 235 -28.62 16.01 -17.06
C VAL A 235 -28.21 16.65 -15.73
N CYS A 236 -29.16 16.93 -14.84
CA CYS A 236 -28.90 17.44 -13.50
C CYS A 236 -28.02 16.49 -12.68
N PHE A 237 -28.26 15.17 -12.78
CA PHE A 237 -27.46 14.16 -12.10
C PHE A 237 -26.02 14.08 -12.65
N ALA A 238 -25.85 14.15 -13.97
CA ALA A 238 -24.53 14.18 -14.59
C ALA A 238 -23.74 15.43 -14.15
N PHE A 239 -24.36 16.61 -14.20
CA PHE A 239 -23.77 17.86 -13.72
C PHE A 239 -23.40 17.78 -12.23
N PHE A 240 -24.32 17.27 -11.40
CA PHE A 240 -24.06 17.04 -9.99
C PHE A 240 -22.83 16.15 -9.77
N ASN A 241 -22.71 15.02 -10.47
CA ASN A 241 -21.55 14.13 -10.32
C ASN A 241 -20.23 14.79 -10.73
N CYS A 242 -20.22 15.62 -11.78
CA CYS A 242 -19.03 16.38 -12.18
C CYS A 242 -18.61 17.38 -11.09
N VAL A 243 -19.57 18.15 -10.56
CA VAL A 243 -19.30 19.12 -9.48
C VAL A 243 -18.88 18.41 -8.20
N TRP A 244 -19.60 17.35 -7.81
CA TRP A 244 -19.29 16.55 -6.63
C TRP A 244 -17.91 15.92 -6.71
N SER A 245 -17.53 15.33 -7.85
CA SER A 245 -16.21 14.73 -8.04
C SER A 245 -15.08 15.76 -7.88
N THR A 246 -15.26 16.96 -8.45
CA THR A 246 -14.29 18.07 -8.32
C THR A 246 -14.22 18.57 -6.87
N ALA A 247 -15.37 18.79 -6.24
CA ALA A 247 -15.45 19.24 -4.85
C ALA A 247 -14.87 18.22 -3.86
N TYR A 248 -15.08 16.93 -4.11
CA TYR A 248 -14.48 15.85 -3.34
C TYR A 248 -12.95 15.87 -3.41
N LEU A 249 -12.39 15.97 -4.62
CA LEU A 249 -10.93 16.01 -4.79
C LEU A 249 -10.31 17.21 -4.08
N GLU A 250 -10.91 18.39 -4.17
CA GLU A 250 -10.43 19.59 -3.46
C GLU A 250 -10.61 19.48 -1.94
N SER A 251 -11.73 18.91 -1.47
CA SER A 251 -11.94 18.60 -0.05
C SER A 251 -10.87 17.64 0.48
N TRP A 252 -10.55 16.60 -0.29
CA TRP A 252 -9.50 15.65 0.07
C TRP A 252 -8.13 16.30 0.13
N LYS A 253 -7.74 17.12 -0.86
CA LYS A 253 -6.46 17.86 -0.84
C LYS A 253 -6.33 18.73 0.42
N ARG A 254 -7.40 19.44 0.80
CA ARG A 254 -7.45 20.23 2.04
C ARG A 254 -7.29 19.36 3.29
N LYS A 255 -7.99 18.22 3.35
CA LYS A 255 -7.91 17.30 4.49
C LYS A 255 -6.53 16.63 4.59
N GLN A 256 -5.96 16.22 3.47
CA GLN A 256 -4.61 15.67 3.37
C GLN A 256 -3.58 16.67 3.90
N ALA A 257 -3.66 17.95 3.51
CA ALA A 257 -2.78 19.00 4.00
C ALA A 257 -2.94 19.24 5.53
N GLU A 258 -4.18 19.27 6.04
CA GLU A 258 -4.45 19.38 7.48
C GLU A 258 -3.81 18.22 8.26
N LEU A 259 -3.96 16.98 7.78
CA LEU A 259 -3.40 15.80 8.41
C LEU A 259 -1.87 15.78 8.33
N ALA A 260 -1.30 16.09 7.16
CA ALA A 260 0.14 16.18 6.98
C ALA A 260 0.76 17.25 7.90
N PHE A 261 0.07 18.40 8.08
CA PHE A 261 0.52 19.43 9.01
C PHE A 261 0.41 18.97 10.46
N LYS A 262 -0.75 18.43 10.86
CA LYS A 262 -0.98 17.86 12.20
C LYS A 262 0.02 16.76 12.54
N TRP A 263 0.47 16.02 11.53
CA TRP A 263 1.44 14.93 11.68
C TRP A 263 2.89 15.39 11.57
N GLY A 264 3.13 16.65 11.19
CA GLY A 264 4.47 17.20 11.02
C GLY A 264 5.17 16.72 9.73
N THR A 265 4.48 15.97 8.87
CA THR A 265 5.02 15.46 7.61
C THR A 265 4.90 16.46 6.46
N TYR A 266 4.20 17.59 6.64
CA TYR A 266 3.98 18.62 5.62
C TYR A 266 5.27 19.34 5.19
N ASP A 267 6.04 19.88 6.14
CA ASP A 267 7.27 20.66 5.88
C ASP A 267 8.54 19.79 5.81
N THR A 268 8.39 18.47 5.76
CA THR A 268 9.54 17.60 5.50
C THR A 268 9.88 17.80 4.03
N ASN A 269 10.75 18.77 3.76
CA ASN A 269 11.40 18.92 2.47
C ASN A 269 12.27 17.67 2.26
N TYR A 270 11.64 16.57 1.86
CA TYR A 270 12.28 15.41 1.29
C TYR A 270 12.85 15.86 -0.05
N ASP A 271 13.96 16.58 -0.02
CA ASP A 271 14.72 16.78 -1.24
C ASP A 271 15.14 15.38 -1.72
N PRO A 272 14.68 14.91 -2.89
CA PRO A 272 14.99 13.56 -3.38
C PRO A 272 16.51 13.31 -3.38
N TYR A 273 17.32 14.36 -3.56
CA TYR A 273 18.77 14.29 -3.53
C TYR A 273 19.38 14.00 -2.15
N LEU A 274 18.64 14.21 -1.05
CA LEU A 274 19.06 13.92 0.32
C LEU A 274 18.66 12.52 0.80
N GLN A 275 17.72 11.87 0.13
CA GLN A 275 17.34 10.49 0.44
C GLN A 275 18.47 9.51 0.08
N ASP A 276 18.65 8.50 0.93
CA ASP A 276 19.60 7.41 0.68
C ASP A 276 19.07 6.58 -0.52
N PRO A 277 19.92 6.19 -1.49
CA PRO A 277 19.48 5.39 -2.63
C PRO A 277 18.97 4.01 -2.18
N ARG A 278 18.01 3.46 -2.93
CA ARG A 278 17.41 2.16 -2.61
C ARG A 278 18.47 1.04 -2.59
N PRO A 279 18.31 0.03 -1.73
CA PRO A 279 19.22 -1.12 -1.63
C PRO A 279 19.60 -1.79 -2.95
N GLN A 280 18.63 -1.88 -3.85
CA GLN A 280 18.73 -2.61 -5.10
C GLN A 280 19.21 -1.72 -6.26
N PHE A 281 19.47 -0.44 -6.01
CA PHE A 281 19.89 0.49 -7.03
C PHE A 281 21.30 0.16 -7.51
N ARG A 282 21.46 0.02 -8.83
CA ARG A 282 22.74 -0.31 -9.46
C ARG A 282 23.27 0.90 -10.22
N GLY A 283 24.44 1.40 -9.82
CA GLY A 283 25.18 2.41 -10.59
C GLY A 283 26.27 1.76 -11.43
N GLU A 284 26.61 2.38 -12.56
CA GLU A 284 27.73 1.92 -13.40
C GLU A 284 29.07 2.43 -12.88
N PHE A 285 29.05 3.62 -12.29
CA PHE A 285 30.20 4.24 -11.64
C PHE A 285 29.75 5.02 -10.41
N PHE A 286 30.70 5.35 -9.55
CA PHE A 286 30.46 6.18 -8.38
C PHE A 286 30.73 7.63 -8.74
N ALA A 287 29.78 8.51 -8.47
CA ALA A 287 29.93 9.95 -8.67
C ALA A 287 29.56 10.69 -7.37
N PRO A 288 30.20 11.83 -7.08
CA PRO A 288 29.75 12.69 -6.00
C PRO A 288 28.38 13.30 -6.36
N ASN A 289 27.43 13.17 -5.45
CA ASN A 289 26.12 13.81 -5.55
C ASN A 289 26.30 15.34 -5.55
N PRO A 290 25.72 16.08 -6.51
CA PRO A 290 25.94 17.52 -6.66
C PRO A 290 25.44 18.36 -5.48
N VAL A 291 24.48 17.84 -4.70
CA VAL A 291 23.90 18.56 -3.54
C VAL A 291 24.58 18.13 -2.25
N SER A 292 24.67 16.81 -2.00
CA SER A 292 25.16 16.28 -0.73
C SER A 292 26.69 16.10 -0.68
N GLY A 293 27.38 16.13 -1.83
CA GLY A 293 28.79 15.81 -1.96
C GLY A 293 29.15 14.35 -1.67
N ARG A 294 28.15 13.49 -1.39
CA ARG A 294 28.36 12.08 -1.05
C ARG A 294 28.66 11.27 -2.29
N ILE A 295 29.61 10.35 -2.19
CA ILE A 295 29.93 9.41 -3.26
C ILE A 295 28.83 8.35 -3.28
N GLU A 296 28.04 8.34 -4.35
CA GLU A 296 26.91 7.43 -4.54
C GLU A 296 27.02 6.72 -5.90
N PRO A 297 26.43 5.53 -6.06
CA PRO A 297 26.25 4.93 -7.38
C PRO A 297 25.49 5.92 -8.29
N PHE A 298 25.95 6.07 -9.53
CA PHE A 298 25.32 6.94 -10.51
C PHE A 298 24.88 6.13 -11.73
N TYR A 299 23.68 6.42 -12.22
CA TYR A 299 23.11 5.83 -13.42
C TYR A 299 22.73 6.92 -14.43
N PRO A 300 23.21 6.85 -15.69
CA PRO A 300 22.95 7.90 -16.68
C PRO A 300 21.47 8.05 -17.06
N ALA A 301 20.97 9.30 -17.09
CA ALA A 301 19.58 9.61 -17.43
C ALA A 301 19.16 9.16 -18.84
N TRP A 302 20.08 9.17 -19.81
CA TRP A 302 19.78 8.73 -21.18
C TRP A 302 19.45 7.23 -21.24
N LYS A 303 20.08 6.40 -20.40
CA LYS A 303 19.77 4.97 -20.32
C LYS A 303 18.38 4.75 -19.71
N HIS A 304 18.03 5.50 -18.68
CA HIS A 304 16.67 5.49 -18.12
C HIS A 304 15.63 5.84 -19.18
N ALA A 305 15.89 6.89 -19.98
CA ALA A 305 14.98 7.31 -21.04
C ALA A 305 14.81 6.21 -22.11
N ILE A 306 15.89 5.56 -22.55
CA ILE A 306 15.82 4.49 -23.55
C ILE A 306 15.01 3.30 -23.03
N VAL A 307 15.27 2.84 -21.80
CA VAL A 307 14.52 1.72 -21.22
C VAL A 307 13.04 2.07 -21.09
N ARG A 308 12.73 3.26 -20.55
CA ARG A 308 11.36 3.71 -20.32
C ARG A 308 10.56 3.87 -21.62
N TYR A 309 11.07 4.67 -22.56
CA TYR A 309 10.37 4.99 -23.80
C TYR A 309 10.49 3.87 -24.85
N GLY A 310 11.58 3.12 -24.85
CA GLY A 310 11.85 2.08 -25.84
C GLY A 310 11.30 0.71 -25.48
N ILE A 311 11.29 0.34 -24.19
CA ILE A 311 10.87 -1.00 -23.75
C ILE A 311 9.57 -0.90 -22.96
N THR A 312 9.53 -0.13 -21.88
CA THR A 312 8.42 -0.20 -20.92
C THR A 312 7.09 0.32 -21.48
N TYR A 313 7.05 1.55 -21.98
CA TYR A 313 5.79 2.10 -22.51
C TYR A 313 5.25 1.33 -23.72
N PRO A 314 6.07 0.94 -24.71
CA PRO A 314 5.58 0.12 -25.83
C PRO A 314 5.06 -1.25 -25.38
N LEU A 315 5.75 -1.91 -24.43
CA LEU A 315 5.34 -3.22 -23.95
C LEU A 315 4.03 -3.15 -23.14
N THR A 316 3.91 -2.16 -22.25
CA THR A 316 2.66 -1.94 -21.51
C THR A 316 1.49 -1.64 -22.45
N LEU A 317 1.71 -0.81 -23.47
CA LEU A 317 0.71 -0.53 -24.51
C LEU A 317 0.33 -1.79 -25.30
N PHE A 318 1.30 -2.63 -25.67
CA PHE A 318 1.04 -3.90 -26.35
C PHE A 318 0.14 -4.82 -25.54
N PHE A 319 0.41 -4.98 -24.24
CA PHE A 319 -0.44 -5.80 -23.36
C PHE A 319 -1.86 -5.24 -23.22
N VAL A 320 -1.98 -3.91 -23.10
CA VAL A 320 -3.28 -3.23 -23.06
C VAL A 320 -4.09 -3.48 -24.34
N ILE A 321 -3.47 -3.35 -25.52
CA ILE A 321 -4.11 -3.63 -26.80
C ILE A 321 -4.50 -5.11 -26.91
N CYS A 322 -3.62 -6.03 -26.51
CA CYS A 322 -3.88 -7.47 -26.52
C CYS A 322 -5.11 -7.85 -25.66
N MET A 323 -5.23 -7.25 -24.48
CA MET A 323 -6.40 -7.45 -23.60
C MET A 323 -7.68 -6.89 -24.24
N PHE A 324 -7.61 -5.73 -24.87
CA PHE A 324 -8.74 -5.15 -25.57
C PHE A 324 -9.19 -6.00 -26.77
N LEU A 325 -8.24 -6.56 -27.54
CA LEU A 325 -8.56 -7.49 -28.63
C LEU A 325 -9.16 -8.80 -28.12
N THR A 326 -8.62 -9.35 -27.03
CA THR A 326 -9.17 -10.55 -26.37
C THR A 326 -10.63 -10.34 -25.96
N MET A 327 -10.93 -9.17 -25.39
CA MET A 327 -12.30 -8.77 -25.06
C MET A 327 -13.23 -8.82 -26.28
N LEU A 328 -12.82 -8.25 -27.42
CA LEU A 328 -13.63 -8.27 -28.65
C LEU A 328 -13.89 -9.70 -29.13
N VAL A 329 -12.89 -10.58 -29.08
CA VAL A 329 -13.04 -11.99 -29.45
C VAL A 329 -14.05 -12.68 -28.54
N VAL A 330 -13.97 -12.49 -27.22
CA VAL A 330 -14.95 -13.08 -26.30
C VAL A 330 -16.36 -12.60 -26.61
N PHE A 331 -16.55 -11.31 -26.91
CA PHE A 331 -17.88 -10.80 -27.26
C PHE A 331 -18.43 -11.41 -28.54
N GLN A 332 -17.61 -11.62 -29.56
CA GLN A 332 -18.05 -12.34 -30.76
C GLN A 332 -18.42 -13.80 -30.47
N VAL A 333 -17.63 -14.48 -29.63
CA VAL A 333 -17.92 -15.85 -29.21
C VAL A 333 -19.23 -15.91 -28.41
N GLN A 334 -19.48 -14.91 -27.56
CA GLN A 334 -20.73 -14.82 -26.82
C GLN A 334 -21.93 -14.63 -27.77
N ASP A 335 -21.87 -13.67 -28.68
CA ASP A 335 -22.98 -13.40 -29.60
C ASP A 335 -23.25 -14.64 -30.49
N ALA A 336 -22.21 -15.38 -30.87
CA ALA A 336 -22.34 -16.65 -31.59
C ALA A 336 -22.98 -17.77 -30.73
N ALA A 337 -22.62 -17.87 -29.45
CA ALA A 337 -23.21 -18.81 -28.52
C ALA A 337 -24.70 -18.50 -28.26
N ASP A 338 -25.04 -17.22 -28.09
CA ASP A 338 -26.41 -16.75 -27.90
C ASP A 338 -27.27 -17.06 -29.15
N TYR A 339 -26.72 -16.88 -30.35
CA TYR A 339 -27.42 -17.20 -31.60
C TYR A 339 -27.69 -18.71 -31.77
N GLN A 340 -26.73 -19.58 -31.43
CA GLN A 340 -26.86 -21.02 -31.64
C GLN A 340 -27.66 -21.72 -30.53
N PHE A 341 -27.47 -21.33 -29.27
CA PHE A 341 -28.00 -22.07 -28.11
C PHE A 341 -29.12 -21.33 -27.38
N GLY A 342 -29.38 -20.07 -27.71
CA GLY A 342 -30.39 -19.24 -27.04
C GLY A 342 -31.82 -19.78 -27.11
N SER A 343 -32.13 -20.63 -28.11
CA SER A 343 -33.46 -21.23 -28.28
C SER A 343 -33.74 -22.42 -27.36
N THR A 344 -32.71 -23.02 -26.74
CA THR A 344 -32.85 -24.27 -25.98
C THR A 344 -32.65 -24.03 -24.48
N PHE A 345 -33.70 -24.30 -23.68
CA PHE A 345 -33.70 -24.09 -22.22
C PHE A 345 -32.54 -24.79 -21.49
N LEU A 346 -32.16 -26.01 -21.90
CA LEU A 346 -31.08 -26.78 -21.27
C LEU A 346 -29.66 -26.31 -21.64
N LEU A 347 -29.48 -25.58 -22.75
CA LEU A 347 -28.17 -25.10 -23.21
C LEU A 347 -27.94 -23.62 -22.89
N SER A 348 -28.92 -22.95 -22.28
CA SER A 348 -28.84 -21.54 -21.90
C SER A 348 -27.69 -21.23 -20.93
N TRP A 349 -27.22 -22.20 -20.13
CA TRP A 349 -26.05 -22.00 -19.26
C TRP A 349 -24.74 -21.81 -20.04
N ILE A 350 -24.63 -22.36 -21.25
CA ILE A 350 -23.43 -22.23 -22.12
C ILE A 350 -23.24 -20.78 -22.58
N CYS A 351 -24.32 -20.03 -22.72
CA CYS A 351 -24.30 -18.61 -23.11
C CYS A 351 -23.55 -17.72 -22.10
N TYR A 352 -23.53 -18.11 -20.81
CA TYR A 352 -22.81 -17.40 -19.76
C TYR A 352 -21.33 -17.79 -19.66
N LEU A 353 -20.92 -18.89 -20.27
CA LEU A 353 -19.56 -19.45 -20.15
C LEU A 353 -18.47 -18.51 -20.72
N PRO A 354 -18.63 -17.87 -21.89
CA PRO A 354 -17.64 -16.90 -22.41
C PRO A 354 -17.35 -15.76 -21.44
N MET A 355 -18.39 -15.22 -20.77
CA MET A 355 -18.25 -14.14 -19.80
C MET A 355 -17.52 -14.58 -18.54
N ILE A 356 -17.78 -15.80 -18.04
CA ILE A 356 -17.07 -16.37 -16.90
C ILE A 356 -15.58 -16.59 -17.25
N VAL A 357 -15.30 -17.13 -18.44
CA VAL A 357 -13.93 -17.34 -18.93
C VAL A 357 -13.19 -16.00 -19.05
N TYR A 358 -13.83 -14.96 -19.57
CA TYR A 358 -13.23 -13.64 -19.67
C TYR A 358 -12.96 -13.00 -18.30
N ALA A 359 -13.89 -13.14 -17.34
CA ALA A 359 -13.66 -12.68 -15.98
C ALA A 359 -12.44 -13.38 -15.34
N LEU A 360 -12.28 -14.69 -15.56
CA LEU A 360 -11.12 -15.45 -15.11
C LEU A 360 -9.83 -15.03 -15.83
N MET A 361 -9.89 -14.76 -17.13
CA MET A 361 -8.75 -14.24 -17.90
C MET A 361 -8.28 -12.88 -17.39
N ILE A 362 -9.20 -11.97 -17.01
CA ILE A 362 -8.82 -10.67 -16.40
C ILE A 362 -8.04 -10.91 -15.11
N VAL A 363 -8.55 -11.73 -14.18
CA VAL A 363 -7.89 -11.97 -12.89
C VAL A 363 -6.50 -12.59 -13.07
N ILE A 364 -6.33 -13.50 -14.03
CA ILE A 364 -5.01 -14.09 -14.34
C ILE A 364 -4.09 -13.05 -14.97
N SER A 365 -4.59 -12.28 -15.93
CA SER A 365 -3.81 -11.26 -16.64
C SER A 365 -3.36 -10.13 -15.71
N ASP A 366 -4.19 -9.72 -14.76
CA ASP A 366 -3.83 -8.74 -13.73
C ASP A 366 -2.64 -9.24 -12.86
N LYS A 367 -2.65 -10.53 -12.49
CA LYS A 367 -1.54 -11.14 -11.73
C LYS A 367 -0.26 -11.22 -12.55
N LEU A 368 -0.35 -11.68 -13.80
CA LEU A 368 0.79 -11.79 -14.72
C LEU A 368 1.37 -10.41 -15.03
N TYR A 369 0.52 -9.43 -15.32
CA TYR A 369 0.96 -8.06 -15.60
C TYR A 369 1.58 -7.41 -14.37
N ARG A 370 1.07 -7.68 -13.14
CA ARG A 370 1.73 -7.18 -11.92
C ARG A 370 3.17 -7.72 -11.77
N GLN A 371 3.39 -9.00 -12.08
CA GLN A 371 4.73 -9.59 -12.07
C GLN A 371 5.62 -8.98 -13.16
N LEU A 372 5.08 -8.78 -14.36
CA LEU A 372 5.79 -8.12 -15.44
C LEU A 372 6.13 -6.67 -15.11
N ALA A 373 5.19 -5.92 -14.53
CA ALA A 373 5.37 -4.53 -14.15
C ALA A 373 6.49 -4.39 -13.11
N LEU A 374 6.56 -5.30 -12.11
CA LEU A 374 7.67 -5.37 -11.17
C LEU A 374 9.00 -5.60 -11.90
N TYR A 375 9.06 -6.60 -12.79
CA TYR A 375 10.25 -6.90 -13.57
C TYR A 375 10.71 -5.71 -14.43
N LEU A 376 9.79 -5.01 -15.09
CA LEU A 376 10.09 -3.82 -15.89
C LEU A 376 10.58 -2.66 -15.02
N ASN A 377 9.98 -2.48 -13.83
CA ASN A 377 10.37 -1.42 -12.91
C ASN A 377 11.77 -1.65 -12.33
N ASP A 378 12.11 -2.91 -12.04
CA ASP A 378 13.46 -3.30 -11.64
C ASP A 378 14.48 -3.08 -12.76
N LEU A 379 14.08 -3.28 -14.03
CA LEU A 379 14.91 -2.99 -15.20
C LEU A 379 15.13 -1.48 -15.38
N GLU A 380 14.13 -0.66 -15.07
CA GLU A 380 14.22 0.80 -15.08
C GLU A 380 15.14 1.36 -13.98
N ASN A 381 15.40 0.59 -12.91
CA ASN A 381 16.41 0.82 -11.88
C ASN A 381 16.33 2.22 -11.21
N TYR A 382 15.19 2.56 -10.61
CA TYR A 382 14.99 3.82 -9.89
C TYR A 382 15.94 4.03 -8.69
N ARG A 383 16.29 5.30 -8.42
CA ARG A 383 17.19 5.66 -7.32
C ARG A 383 16.51 5.59 -5.95
N THR A 384 15.31 6.16 -5.82
CA THR A 384 14.56 6.24 -4.55
C THR A 384 13.39 5.28 -4.54
N ASP A 385 12.98 4.82 -3.36
CA ASP A 385 11.82 3.94 -3.21
C ASP A 385 10.50 4.66 -3.61
N ASP A 386 10.38 5.97 -3.33
CA ASP A 386 9.22 6.78 -3.71
C ASP A 386 9.01 6.79 -5.24
N GLU A 387 10.03 7.16 -6.01
CA GLU A 387 9.99 7.10 -7.48
C GLU A 387 9.70 5.69 -7.99
N TYR A 388 10.33 4.67 -7.40
CA TYR A 388 10.09 3.28 -7.79
C TYR A 388 8.60 2.92 -7.66
N GLU A 389 8.00 3.20 -6.51
CA GLU A 389 6.59 2.89 -6.24
C GLU A 389 5.65 3.74 -7.11
N ASP A 390 5.89 5.04 -7.28
CA ASP A 390 5.05 5.93 -8.10
C ASP A 390 4.96 5.46 -9.57
N PHE A 391 6.10 5.10 -10.15
CA PHE A 391 6.16 4.59 -11.51
C PHE A 391 5.59 3.17 -11.63
N LEU A 392 5.71 2.34 -10.61
CA LEU A 392 5.08 1.01 -10.56
C LEU A 392 3.55 1.13 -10.51
N ILE A 393 3.03 1.98 -9.61
CA ILE A 393 1.62 2.27 -9.43
C ILE A 393 1.03 2.77 -10.75
N SER A 394 1.69 3.73 -11.40
CA SER A 394 1.25 4.28 -12.69
C SER A 394 1.08 3.19 -13.75
N LYS A 395 2.05 2.27 -13.89
CA LYS A 395 1.99 1.15 -14.85
C LYS A 395 0.84 0.20 -14.56
N ILE A 396 0.63 -0.15 -13.28
CA ILE A 396 -0.43 -1.06 -12.83
C ILE A 396 -1.81 -0.43 -13.04
N VAL A 397 -1.97 0.84 -12.66
CA VAL A 397 -3.25 1.57 -12.76
C VAL A 397 -3.70 1.71 -14.22
N ILE A 398 -2.79 2.04 -15.15
CA ILE A 398 -3.13 2.16 -16.58
C ILE A 398 -3.67 0.84 -17.13
N PHE A 399 -3.01 -0.28 -16.83
CA PHE A 399 -3.48 -1.60 -17.27
C PHE A 399 -4.82 -1.97 -16.65
N GLN A 400 -4.95 -1.83 -15.33
CA GLN A 400 -6.18 -2.13 -14.60
C GLN A 400 -7.36 -1.23 -15.03
N PHE A 401 -7.09 0.01 -15.42
CA PHE A 401 -8.10 0.92 -15.94
C PHE A 401 -8.70 0.38 -17.24
N VAL A 402 -7.87 -0.08 -18.19
CA VAL A 402 -8.37 -0.60 -19.46
C VAL A 402 -9.06 -1.95 -19.28
N THR A 403 -8.54 -2.84 -18.44
CA THR A 403 -9.19 -4.14 -18.18
C THR A 403 -10.52 -3.97 -17.44
N ALA A 404 -10.64 -2.98 -16.55
CA ALA A 404 -11.87 -2.73 -15.80
C ALA A 404 -12.95 -1.99 -16.59
N PHE A 405 -12.59 -0.96 -17.37
CA PHE A 405 -13.56 -0.08 -18.03
C PHE A 405 -13.65 -0.29 -19.55
N GLY A 406 -12.69 -1.00 -20.18
CA GLY A 406 -12.64 -1.18 -21.63
C GLY A 406 -13.89 -1.84 -22.21
N SER A 407 -14.41 -2.88 -21.54
CA SER A 407 -15.66 -3.55 -21.93
C SER A 407 -16.87 -2.66 -21.78
N LEU A 408 -16.94 -1.88 -20.70
CA LEU A 408 -18.04 -0.95 -20.44
C LEU A 408 -18.07 0.17 -21.48
N PHE A 409 -16.91 0.73 -21.85
CA PHE A 409 -16.82 1.74 -22.90
C PHE A 409 -17.25 1.21 -24.27
N TYR A 410 -16.86 -0.02 -24.60
CA TYR A 410 -17.29 -0.67 -25.84
C TYR A 410 -18.80 -0.86 -25.88
N ILE A 411 -19.40 -1.38 -24.81
CA ILE A 411 -20.86 -1.58 -24.73
C ILE A 411 -21.60 -0.24 -24.80
N ALA A 412 -21.12 0.78 -24.07
CA ALA A 412 -21.79 2.07 -23.97
C ALA A 412 -21.75 2.87 -25.28
N PHE A 413 -20.58 2.98 -25.91
CA PHE A 413 -20.37 3.89 -27.06
C PHE A 413 -20.49 3.21 -28.42
N TYR A 414 -20.04 1.97 -28.55
CA TYR A 414 -20.09 1.23 -29.81
C TYR A 414 -21.40 0.46 -29.98
N LEU A 415 -21.72 -0.44 -29.04
CA LEU A 415 -22.97 -1.23 -29.11
C LEU A 415 -24.21 -0.41 -28.75
N LYS A 416 -24.07 0.61 -27.90
CA LYS A 416 -25.16 1.47 -27.39
C LYS A 416 -26.30 0.69 -26.73
N ASP A 417 -26.00 -0.47 -26.17
CA ASP A 417 -26.97 -1.30 -25.45
C ASP A 417 -26.93 -0.98 -23.95
N MET A 418 -27.86 -0.12 -23.52
CA MET A 418 -27.95 0.32 -22.12
C MET A 418 -28.36 -0.80 -21.17
N LYS A 419 -29.10 -1.81 -21.64
CA LYS A 419 -29.53 -2.93 -20.81
C LYS A 419 -28.33 -3.84 -20.51
N ARG A 420 -27.60 -4.23 -21.56
CA ARG A 420 -26.35 -5.02 -21.41
C ARG A 420 -25.32 -4.27 -20.57
N LEU A 421 -25.24 -2.94 -20.70
CA LEU A 421 -24.36 -2.11 -19.87
C LEU A 421 -24.69 -2.20 -18.38
N GLN A 422 -25.97 -2.03 -18.02
CA GLN A 422 -26.42 -2.11 -16.61
C GLN A 422 -26.17 -3.49 -16.01
N GLU A 423 -26.52 -4.56 -16.72
CA GLU A 423 -26.32 -5.94 -16.28
C GLU A 423 -24.83 -6.28 -16.11
N THR A 424 -23.99 -5.86 -17.07
CA THR A 424 -22.54 -6.08 -17.02
C THR A 424 -21.89 -5.28 -15.89
N LEU A 425 -22.25 -4.00 -15.73
CA LEU A 425 -21.72 -3.14 -14.66
C LEU A 425 -22.08 -3.68 -13.27
N ALA A 426 -23.35 -4.04 -13.05
CA ALA A 426 -23.79 -4.59 -11.78
C ALA A 426 -23.08 -5.91 -11.46
N THR A 427 -22.98 -6.81 -12.45
CA THR A 427 -22.28 -8.10 -12.31
C THR A 427 -20.81 -7.89 -11.98
N LEU A 428 -20.11 -6.99 -12.70
CA LEU A 428 -18.70 -6.70 -12.46
C LEU A 428 -18.47 -6.10 -11.07
N LEU A 429 -19.25 -5.10 -10.67
CA LEU A 429 -19.08 -4.45 -9.37
C LEU A 429 -19.30 -5.42 -8.21
N ILE A 430 -20.39 -6.20 -8.25
CA ILE A 430 -20.71 -7.16 -7.19
C ILE A 430 -19.68 -8.30 -7.15
N THR A 431 -19.41 -8.92 -8.30
CA THR A 431 -18.50 -10.08 -8.38
C THR A 431 -17.08 -9.67 -8.02
N ARG A 432 -16.60 -8.52 -8.50
CA ARG A 432 -15.25 -8.02 -8.18
C ARG A 432 -15.12 -7.68 -6.71
N GLN A 433 -16.09 -6.96 -6.11
CA GLN A 433 -16.02 -6.60 -4.70
C GLN A 433 -16.01 -7.82 -3.78
N ILE A 434 -16.86 -8.82 -4.07
CA ILE A 434 -16.89 -10.08 -3.31
C ILE A 434 -15.57 -10.84 -3.48
N THR A 435 -15.13 -11.03 -4.73
CA THR A 435 -13.90 -11.78 -5.02
C THR A 435 -12.68 -11.12 -4.39
N GLN A 436 -12.58 -9.79 -4.46
CA GLN A 436 -11.51 -9.02 -3.85
C GLN A 436 -11.54 -9.15 -2.32
N ASN A 437 -12.69 -8.93 -1.67
CA ASN A 437 -12.79 -9.08 -0.22
C ASN A 437 -12.41 -10.49 0.25
N VAL A 438 -12.83 -11.53 -0.47
CA VAL A 438 -12.49 -12.93 -0.15
C VAL A 438 -10.98 -13.18 -0.32
N MET A 439 -10.39 -12.75 -1.43
CA MET A 439 -8.97 -12.98 -1.72
C MET A 439 -8.04 -12.13 -0.85
N GLU A 440 -8.44 -10.92 -0.48
CA GLU A 440 -7.63 -9.96 0.28
C GLU A 440 -7.69 -10.22 1.78
N THR A 441 -8.86 -10.59 2.32
CA THR A 441 -9.06 -10.72 3.77
C THR A 441 -9.32 -12.16 4.22
N ALA A 442 -10.30 -12.84 3.63
CA ALA A 442 -10.77 -14.14 4.13
C ALA A 442 -9.75 -15.26 3.89
N VAL A 443 -9.16 -15.33 2.69
CA VAL A 443 -8.17 -16.36 2.32
C VAL A 443 -6.89 -16.24 3.15
N PRO A 444 -6.22 -15.07 3.27
CA PRO A 444 -5.02 -14.93 4.10
C PRO A 444 -5.30 -15.20 5.57
N PHE A 445 -6.44 -14.72 6.11
CA PHE A 445 -6.83 -14.96 7.49
C PHE A 445 -7.01 -16.45 7.78
N LEU A 446 -7.72 -17.18 6.91
CA LEU A 446 -7.91 -18.62 7.07
C LEU A 446 -6.57 -19.38 6.96
N MET A 447 -5.74 -19.01 5.99
CA MET A 447 -4.42 -19.61 5.79
C MET A 447 -3.52 -19.39 7.00
N GLU A 448 -3.53 -18.19 7.59
CA GLU A 448 -2.76 -17.86 8.79
C GLU A 448 -3.29 -18.61 10.02
N LYS A 449 -4.60 -18.69 10.22
CA LYS A 449 -5.21 -19.48 11.31
C LYS A 449 -4.85 -20.96 11.22
N VAL A 450 -4.88 -21.54 10.02
CA VAL A 450 -4.45 -22.92 9.77
C VAL A 450 -2.96 -23.10 10.02
N LYS A 451 -2.13 -22.10 9.66
CA LYS A 451 -0.69 -22.13 9.94
C LYS A 451 -0.42 -22.09 11.45
N LEU A 452 -1.09 -21.21 12.18
CA LEU A 452 -0.96 -21.08 13.64
C LEU A 452 -1.43 -22.34 14.37
N SER A 453 -2.55 -22.95 13.96
CA SER A 453 -3.03 -24.19 14.58
C SER A 453 -2.06 -25.36 14.36
N ARG A 454 -1.47 -25.48 13.16
CA ARG A 454 -0.41 -26.46 12.88
C ARG A 454 0.85 -26.23 13.72
N LEU A 455 1.24 -24.98 13.93
CA LEU A 455 2.40 -24.64 14.78
C LEU A 455 2.12 -24.94 16.24
N ALA A 456 0.93 -24.60 16.76
CA ALA A 456 0.52 -24.92 18.12
C ALA A 456 0.53 -26.44 18.36
N TYR A 457 -0.01 -27.22 17.42
CA TYR A 457 0.03 -28.69 17.48
C TYR A 457 1.47 -29.25 17.51
N LYS A 458 2.40 -28.66 16.74
CA LYS A 458 3.81 -29.02 16.76
C LYS A 458 4.54 -28.61 18.04
N MET A 459 4.08 -27.58 18.76
CA MET A 459 4.65 -27.18 20.05
C MET A 459 4.16 -28.05 21.21
N THR A 460 2.94 -28.59 21.12
CA THR A 460 2.36 -29.47 22.14
C THR A 460 2.85 -30.91 22.06
N LYS A 461 3.49 -31.30 20.95
CA LYS A 461 4.09 -32.62 20.73
C LYS A 461 5.60 -32.53 20.92
#